data_AF-A0A2P5ERA0-F1
#
_entry.id   AF-A0A2P5ERA0-F1
#
_cell.length_a   1.000
_cell.length_b   1.000
_cell.length_c   1.000
_cell.angle_alpha   90.00
_cell.angle_beta   90.00
_cell.angle_gamma   90.00
#
_symmetry.space_group_name_H-M   'P 1'
#
loop_
_entity.id
_entity.type
_entity.pdbx_description
1 polymer ?
#
loop_
_entity_poly.entity_id
_entity_poly.type
_entity_poly.pdbx_seq_one_letter_code
_entity_poly.pdbx_strand_id
1 'polypeptide(L)'
;NVFIFPFMSRGHMIPALDLAKLFSSRGCKTSIISTHANAPHFHKAVETSVKSGLDIQVLLIRFPTKEVGLPEGCESNHLAATNEMRQKFLAASTMFEQPLEQLIMEHRLDCLIADTYFSWSPQVAAKFGIPRFVFHGTRFFLLYALQ
;
A
#
# COMPACT_ATOMS: atom_id res chain seq x y z
N ASN A 1 -15.93 0.21 -2.60
CA ASN A 1 -14.73 0.30 -1.74
C ASN A 1 -13.56 -0.39 -2.43
N VAL A 2 -12.57 0.38 -2.87
CA VAL A 2 -11.32 -0.13 -3.44
C VAL A 2 -10.19 0.17 -2.47
N PHE A 3 -9.38 -0.84 -2.14
CA PHE A 3 -8.15 -0.65 -1.38
C PHE A 3 -6.98 -0.69 -2.33
N ILE A 4 -6.10 0.29 -2.20
CA ILE A 4 -4.82 0.33 -2.91
C ILE A 4 -3.74 0.21 -1.85
N PHE A 5 -2.99 -0.89 -1.91
CA PHE A 5 -1.93 -1.18 -0.97
C PHE A 5 -0.57 -1.16 -1.69
N PRO A 6 0.10 0.01 -1.76
CA PRO A 6 1.42 0.12 -2.37
C PRO A 6 2.53 -0.36 -1.44
N PHE A 7 3.67 -0.74 -2.03
CA PHE A 7 4.91 -0.89 -1.27
C PHE A 7 5.37 0.47 -0.74
N MET A 8 5.93 0.50 0.48
CA MET A 8 6.31 1.75 1.19
C MET A 8 7.60 2.37 0.62
N SER A 9 7.54 2.75 -0.64
CA SER A 9 8.57 3.45 -1.40
C SER A 9 7.91 4.54 -2.24
N ARG A 10 8.58 5.68 -2.41
CA ARG A 10 7.99 6.83 -3.14
C ARG A 10 7.59 6.47 -4.57
N GLY A 11 8.37 5.61 -5.24
CA GLY A 11 8.09 5.15 -6.60
C GLY A 11 6.76 4.39 -6.73
N HIS A 12 6.27 3.78 -5.65
CA HIS A 12 5.00 3.04 -5.63
C HIS A 12 3.87 3.86 -5.00
N MET A 13 4.16 4.63 -3.96
CA MET A 13 3.17 5.47 -3.27
C MET A 13 2.60 6.58 -4.14
N ILE A 14 3.43 7.25 -4.94
CA ILE A 14 2.97 8.35 -5.80
C ILE A 14 1.99 7.84 -6.88
N PRO A 15 2.33 6.81 -7.68
CA PRO A 15 1.37 6.32 -8.67
C PRO A 15 0.15 5.63 -8.05
N ALA A 16 0.27 5.07 -6.83
CA ALA A 16 -0.88 4.55 -6.10
C ALA A 16 -1.88 5.66 -5.71
N LEU A 17 -1.40 6.86 -5.37
CA LEU A 17 -2.26 8.02 -5.15
C LEU A 17 -2.95 8.47 -6.44
N ASP A 18 -2.25 8.47 -7.58
CA ASP A 18 -2.87 8.82 -8.86
C ASP A 18 -3.91 7.77 -9.28
N LEU A 19 -3.64 6.50 -9.01
CA LEU A 19 -4.61 5.42 -9.18
C LEU A 19 -5.82 5.61 -8.26
N ALA A 20 -5.61 6.03 -7.02
CA ALA A 20 -6.70 6.31 -6.08
C ALA A 20 -7.63 7.41 -6.60
N LYS A 21 -7.06 8.50 -7.13
CA LYS A 21 -7.82 9.57 -7.78
C LYS A 21 -8.60 9.07 -8.99
N LEU A 22 -8.00 8.19 -9.78
CA LEU A 22 -8.60 7.62 -10.98
C LEU A 22 -9.81 6.74 -10.69
N PHE A 23 -9.76 5.91 -9.63
CA PHE A 23 -10.90 5.13 -9.18
C PHE A 23 -11.97 6.02 -8.55
N SER A 24 -11.56 6.98 -7.72
CA SER A 24 -12.48 7.88 -7.05
C SER A 24 -13.25 8.78 -8.01
N SER A 25 -12.62 9.25 -9.08
CA SER A 25 -13.30 10.03 -10.13
C SER A 25 -14.34 9.23 -10.93
N ARG A 26 -14.34 7.90 -10.80
CA ARG A 26 -15.37 7.00 -11.36
C ARG A 26 -16.42 6.57 -10.34
N GLY A 27 -16.48 7.25 -9.18
CA GLY A 27 -17.48 7.00 -8.14
C GLY A 27 -17.09 5.91 -7.14
N CYS A 28 -15.86 5.40 -7.17
CA CYS A 28 -15.41 4.41 -6.19
C CYS A 28 -14.87 5.08 -4.92
N LYS A 29 -15.47 4.79 -3.76
CA LYS A 29 -14.81 5.05 -2.47
C LYS A 29 -13.47 4.31 -2.43
N THR A 30 -12.37 5.05 -2.30
CA THR A 30 -11.02 4.52 -2.45
C THR A 30 -10.17 4.78 -1.22
N SER A 31 -9.45 3.77 -0.74
CA SER A 31 -8.57 3.87 0.43
C SER A 31 -7.16 3.46 0.06
N ILE A 32 -6.19 4.31 0.38
CA ILE A 32 -4.77 3.98 0.26
C ILE A 32 -4.31 3.44 1.61
N ILE A 33 -3.74 2.24 1.64
CA ILE A 33 -3.15 1.69 2.86
C ILE A 33 -1.70 2.15 2.97
N SER A 34 -1.34 2.73 4.10
CA SER A 34 0.02 3.18 4.38
C SER A 34 0.38 3.02 5.85
N THR A 35 1.54 3.52 6.25
CA THR A 35 2.02 3.44 7.62
C THR A 35 2.10 4.83 8.23
N HIS A 36 2.24 4.92 9.55
CA HIS A 36 2.21 6.20 10.27
C HIS A 36 3.31 7.16 9.79
N ALA A 37 4.53 6.67 9.58
CA ALA A 37 5.64 7.52 9.10
C ALA A 37 5.48 7.95 7.64
N ASN A 38 4.72 7.20 6.82
CA ASN A 38 4.48 7.53 5.41
C ASN A 38 3.20 8.35 5.20
N ALA A 39 2.26 8.35 6.15
CA ALA A 39 0.98 9.07 6.03
C ALA A 39 1.11 10.57 5.67
N PRO A 40 2.08 11.33 6.22
CA PRO A 40 2.26 12.73 5.84
C PRO A 40 2.53 12.96 4.35
N HIS A 41 3.04 11.95 3.63
CA HIS A 41 3.26 12.04 2.18
C HIS A 41 1.97 12.13 1.37
N PHE A 42 0.85 11.64 1.91
CA PHE A 42 -0.45 11.69 1.25
C PHE A 42 -1.30 12.88 1.67
N HIS A 43 -1.07 13.44 2.86
CA HIS A 43 -1.96 14.41 3.53
C HIS A 43 -2.45 15.53 2.60
N LYS A 44 -1.54 16.36 2.07
CA LYS A 44 -1.89 17.51 1.23
C LYS A 44 -2.65 17.10 -0.04
N ALA A 45 -2.24 16.00 -0.67
CA ALA A 45 -2.83 15.57 -1.92
C ALA A 45 -4.20 14.92 -1.74
N VAL A 46 -4.40 14.17 -0.67
CA VAL A 46 -5.71 13.61 -0.29
C VAL A 46 -6.65 14.72 0.12
N GLU A 47 -6.21 15.67 0.95
CA GLU A 47 -7.02 16.83 1.34
C GLU A 47 -7.50 17.64 0.11
N THR A 48 -6.61 17.89 -0.84
CA THR A 48 -6.95 18.57 -2.11
C THR A 48 -7.96 17.76 -2.94
N SER A 49 -7.81 16.43 -2.96
CA SER A 49 -8.69 15.53 -3.70
C SER A 49 -10.10 15.51 -3.10
N VAL A 50 -10.20 15.44 -1.76
CA VAL A 50 -11.47 15.48 -1.03
C VAL A 50 -12.18 16.82 -1.23
N LYS A 51 -11.45 17.94 -1.18
CA LYS A 51 -12.00 19.27 -1.50
C LYS A 51 -12.54 19.38 -2.93
N SER A 52 -12.03 18.54 -3.83
CA SER A 52 -12.47 18.46 -5.23
C SER A 52 -13.59 17.43 -5.44
N GLY A 53 -14.16 16.87 -4.37
CA GLY A 53 -15.28 15.92 -4.41
C GLY A 53 -14.88 14.45 -4.57
N LEU A 54 -13.60 14.11 -4.47
CA LEU A 54 -13.14 12.72 -4.53
C LEU A 54 -13.26 12.04 -3.14
N ASP A 55 -13.88 10.87 -3.09
CA ASP A 55 -13.93 10.00 -1.90
C ASP A 55 -12.65 9.16 -1.81
N ILE A 56 -11.60 9.76 -1.23
CA ILE A 56 -10.29 9.13 -0.99
C ILE A 56 -9.92 9.30 0.49
N GLN A 57 -9.43 8.23 1.11
CA GLN A 57 -8.87 8.25 2.46
C GLN A 57 -7.55 7.48 2.54
N VAL A 58 -6.82 7.68 3.64
CA VAL A 58 -5.64 6.88 3.98
C VAL A 58 -5.97 6.04 5.20
N LEU A 59 -5.78 4.72 5.09
CA LEU A 59 -5.89 3.78 6.20
C LEU A 59 -4.49 3.41 6.68
N LEU A 60 -4.30 3.36 7.99
CA LEU A 60 -2.99 3.18 8.59
C LEU A 60 -2.83 1.77 9.14
N ILE A 61 -1.70 1.15 8.80
CA ILE A 61 -1.20 -0.07 9.43
C ILE A 61 0.09 0.24 10.18
N ARG A 62 0.31 -0.45 11.30
CA ARG A 62 1.56 -0.34 12.07
C ARG A 62 2.68 -1.04 11.30
N PHE A 63 3.80 -0.35 11.07
CA PHE A 63 5.01 -1.00 10.58
C PHE A 63 5.73 -1.73 11.73
N PRO A 64 6.08 -3.01 11.60
CA PRO A 64 6.64 -3.81 12.70
C PRO A 64 8.17 -3.63 12.81
N THR A 65 8.65 -2.38 12.94
CA THR A 65 10.09 -2.06 12.96
C THR A 65 10.82 -2.81 14.07
N LYS A 66 10.24 -2.83 15.27
CA LYS A 66 10.80 -3.48 16.46
C LYS A 66 10.93 -5.00 16.26
N GLU A 67 9.91 -5.63 15.70
CA GLU A 67 9.84 -7.08 15.52
C GLU A 67 10.91 -7.59 14.53
N VAL A 68 11.28 -6.77 13.54
CA VAL A 68 12.35 -7.11 12.57
C VAL A 68 13.71 -6.50 12.92
N GLY A 69 13.83 -5.78 14.04
CA GLY A 69 15.07 -5.14 14.47
C GLY A 69 15.54 -4.02 13.53
N LEU A 70 14.59 -3.23 13.00
CA LEU A 70 14.86 -1.98 12.30
C LEU A 70 14.81 -0.78 13.25
N PRO A 71 15.51 0.32 12.95
CA PRO A 71 15.37 1.56 13.69
C PRO A 71 13.94 2.07 13.72
N GLU A 72 13.55 2.71 14.81
CA GLU A 72 12.25 3.38 14.92
C GLU A 72 12.09 4.42 13.80
N GLY A 73 10.89 4.48 13.20
CA GLY A 73 10.60 5.34 12.05
C GLY A 73 11.14 4.87 10.70
N CYS A 74 11.87 3.74 10.64
CA CYS A 74 12.33 3.14 9.38
C CYS A 74 11.20 2.39 8.64
N GLU A 75 10.15 3.12 8.27
CA GLU A 75 8.96 2.56 7.59
C GLU A 75 8.93 2.85 6.08
N SER A 76 9.96 3.49 5.54
CA SER A 76 10.13 3.68 4.10
C SER A 76 11.35 2.92 3.59
N ASN A 77 11.24 2.27 2.43
CA ASN A 77 12.33 1.49 1.84
C ASN A 77 13.63 2.31 1.60
N HIS A 78 13.49 3.61 1.33
CA HIS A 78 14.63 4.53 1.20
C HIS A 78 15.47 4.67 2.47
N LEU A 79 14.87 4.50 3.65
CA LEU A 79 15.57 4.60 4.94
C LEU A 79 16.39 3.33 5.24
N ALA A 80 16.13 2.23 4.53
CA ALA A 80 16.89 0.99 4.62
C ALA A 80 18.21 1.08 3.81
N ALA A 81 19.21 1.72 4.40
CA ALA A 81 20.48 2.03 3.74
C ALA A 81 21.31 0.77 3.40
N THR A 82 21.32 -0.24 4.28
CA THR A 82 22.12 -1.46 4.10
C THR A 82 21.29 -2.59 3.48
N ASN A 83 21.98 -3.59 2.91
CA ASN A 83 21.28 -4.77 2.39
C ASN A 83 20.53 -5.51 3.49
N GLU A 84 21.12 -5.64 4.68
CA GLU A 84 20.48 -6.25 5.84
C GLU A 84 19.19 -5.51 6.23
N MET A 85 19.22 -4.18 6.29
CA MET A 85 18.02 -3.39 6.57
C MET A 85 16.94 -3.60 5.51
N ARG A 86 17.32 -3.70 4.23
CA ARG A 86 16.36 -3.97 3.14
C ARG A 86 15.72 -5.35 3.27
N GLN A 87 16.50 -6.37 3.66
CA GLN A 87 15.95 -7.71 3.93
C GLN A 87 14.98 -7.69 5.14
N LYS A 88 15.34 -7.00 6.22
CA LYS A 88 14.44 -6.79 7.37
C LYS A 88 13.18 -6.03 6.98
N PHE A 89 13.28 -5.05 6.09
CA PHE A 89 12.13 -4.30 5.57
C PHE A 89 11.18 -5.20 4.76
N LEU A 90 11.73 -6.04 3.89
CA LEU A 90 10.93 -7.03 3.16
C LEU A 90 10.30 -8.06 4.10
N ALA A 91 11.03 -8.53 5.13
CA ALA A 91 10.48 -9.41 6.15
C ALA A 91 9.32 -8.74 6.91
N ALA A 92 9.45 -7.47 7.30
CA ALA A 92 8.38 -6.70 7.95
C ALA A 92 7.12 -6.62 7.08
N SER A 93 7.29 -6.51 5.75
CA SER A 93 6.17 -6.43 4.81
C SER A 93 5.32 -7.71 4.75
N THR A 94 5.88 -8.86 5.16
CA THR A 94 5.13 -10.12 5.27
C THR A 94 4.18 -10.14 6.47
N MET A 95 4.45 -9.31 7.49
CA MET A 95 3.63 -9.23 8.71
C MET A 95 2.41 -8.32 8.55
N PHE A 96 2.19 -7.77 7.35
CA PHE A 96 1.00 -6.96 7.05
C PHE A 96 -0.24 -7.77 6.71
N GLU A 97 -0.12 -9.10 6.59
CA GLU A 97 -1.24 -9.99 6.32
C GLU A 97 -2.39 -9.76 7.31
N GLN A 98 -2.15 -10.01 8.59
CA GLN A 98 -3.18 -9.86 9.63
C GLN A 98 -3.72 -8.41 9.75
N PRO A 99 -2.89 -7.34 9.75
CA PRO A 99 -3.40 -5.97 9.69
C PRO A 99 -4.30 -5.68 8.48
N LEU A 100 -3.97 -6.23 7.31
CA LEU A 100 -4.79 -6.06 6.12
C LEU A 100 -6.15 -6.76 6.29
N GLU A 101 -6.17 -7.99 6.82
CA GLU A 101 -7.42 -8.71 7.10
C GLU A 101 -8.33 -7.92 8.04
N GLN A 102 -7.77 -7.29 9.07
CA GLN A 102 -8.52 -6.45 10.01
C GLN A 102 -9.19 -5.27 9.29
N LEU A 103 -8.44 -4.54 8.47
CA LEU A 103 -8.98 -3.43 7.68
C LEU A 103 -10.07 -3.89 6.71
N ILE A 104 -9.93 -5.07 6.10
CA ILE A 104 -10.94 -5.64 5.20
C ILE A 104 -12.25 -5.90 5.94
N MET A 105 -12.18 -6.49 7.15
CA MET A 105 -13.35 -6.76 7.99
C MET A 105 -14.06 -5.48 8.43
N GLU A 106 -13.30 -4.45 8.82
CA GLU A 106 -13.83 -3.18 9.33
C GLU A 106 -14.52 -2.34 8.24
N HIS A 107 -13.96 -2.32 7.03
CA HIS A 107 -14.38 -1.39 5.98
C HIS A 107 -15.17 -2.02 4.83
N ARG A 108 -15.39 -3.34 4.85
CA ARG A 108 -16.08 -4.11 3.78
C ARG A 108 -15.51 -3.78 2.40
N LEU A 109 -14.37 -4.39 2.11
CA LEU A 109 -13.65 -4.21 0.85
C LEU A 109 -14.35 -4.92 -0.32
N ASP A 110 -14.46 -4.27 -1.48
CA ASP A 110 -14.97 -4.91 -2.72
C ASP A 110 -13.83 -5.39 -3.63
N CYS A 111 -12.66 -4.74 -3.58
CA CYS A 111 -11.53 -5.04 -4.47
C CYS A 111 -10.20 -4.59 -3.87
N LEU A 112 -9.18 -5.45 -3.95
CA LEU A 112 -7.82 -5.16 -3.52
C LEU A 112 -6.90 -4.92 -4.71
N ILE A 113 -6.22 -3.78 -4.75
CA ILE A 113 -5.10 -3.53 -5.66
C ILE A 113 -3.84 -3.52 -4.79
N ALA A 114 -3.07 -4.60 -4.85
CA ALA A 114 -1.92 -4.78 -3.97
C ALA A 114 -0.63 -4.85 -4.76
N ASP A 115 0.42 -4.26 -4.19
CA ASP A 115 1.75 -4.25 -4.76
C ASP A 115 2.29 -5.65 -5.05
N THR A 116 3.18 -5.76 -6.05
CA THR A 116 3.85 -7.01 -6.38
C THR A 116 4.73 -7.54 -5.25
N TYR A 117 5.19 -6.67 -4.34
CA TYR A 117 5.96 -7.08 -3.15
C TYR A 117 5.12 -7.84 -2.11
N PHE A 118 3.79 -7.78 -2.18
CA PHE A 118 2.89 -8.51 -1.29
C PHE A 118 2.45 -9.83 -1.92
N SER A 119 3.37 -10.77 -2.06
CA SER A 119 3.13 -12.10 -2.66
C SER A 119 2.07 -12.93 -1.93
N TRP A 120 1.81 -12.62 -0.66
CA TRP A 120 0.79 -13.23 0.21
C TRP A 120 -0.61 -12.63 0.03
N SER A 121 -0.75 -11.49 -0.65
CA SER A 121 -2.04 -10.81 -0.82
C SER A 121 -3.11 -11.59 -1.61
N PRO A 122 -2.78 -12.47 -2.59
CA PRO A 122 -3.79 -13.33 -3.23
C PRO A 122 -4.53 -14.24 -2.26
N GLN A 123 -3.82 -14.79 -1.26
CA GLN A 123 -4.39 -15.69 -0.26
C GLN A 123 -5.39 -14.95 0.65
N VAL A 124 -5.04 -13.74 1.08
CA VAL A 124 -5.95 -12.87 1.83
C VAL A 124 -7.19 -12.54 1.00
N ALA A 125 -7.00 -12.12 -0.25
CA ALA A 125 -8.14 -11.80 -1.12
C ALA A 125 -9.08 -13.00 -1.33
N ALA A 126 -8.52 -14.19 -1.54
CA ALA A 126 -9.29 -15.43 -1.67
C ALA A 126 -10.08 -15.76 -0.39
N LYS A 127 -9.48 -15.57 0.79
CA LYS A 127 -10.14 -15.79 2.09
C LYS A 127 -11.40 -14.95 2.27
N PHE A 128 -11.39 -13.71 1.76
CA PHE A 128 -12.53 -12.79 1.82
C PHE A 128 -13.42 -12.83 0.56
N GLY A 129 -13.11 -13.67 -0.43
CA GLY A 129 -13.87 -13.78 -1.67
C GLY A 129 -13.83 -12.51 -2.54
N ILE A 130 -12.77 -11.70 -2.44
CA ILE A 130 -12.63 -10.43 -3.17
C ILE A 130 -11.63 -10.57 -4.34
N PRO A 131 -11.85 -9.85 -5.47
CA PRO A 131 -10.85 -9.77 -6.52
C PRO A 131 -9.59 -9.04 -6.04
N ARG A 132 -8.42 -9.53 -6.49
CA ARG A 132 -7.12 -8.88 -6.29
C ARG A 132 -6.42 -8.59 -7.61
N PHE A 133 -5.95 -7.35 -7.76
CA PHE A 133 -5.12 -6.91 -8.88
C PHE A 133 -3.69 -6.65 -8.43
N VAL A 134 -2.73 -6.98 -9.30
CA VAL A 134 -1.31 -6.70 -9.08
C VAL A 134 -1.00 -5.27 -9.48
N PHE A 135 -0.28 -4.54 -8.64
CA PHE A 135 0.28 -3.24 -8.94
C PHE A 135 1.80 -3.30 -8.89
N HIS A 136 2.48 -2.98 -10.00
CA HIS A 136 3.94 -3.04 -10.06
C HIS A 136 4.62 -1.72 -9.69
N GLY A 137 3.91 -0.60 -9.67
CA GLY A 137 4.49 0.72 -9.38
C GLY A 137 5.55 1.23 -10.38
N THR A 138 5.83 0.48 -11.45
CA THR A 138 6.85 0.78 -12.46
C THR A 138 6.26 0.82 -13.87
N ARG A 139 6.99 1.42 -14.82
CA ARG A 139 6.60 1.42 -16.24
C ARG A 139 6.78 0.02 -16.83
N PHE A 140 5.82 -0.42 -17.66
CA PHE A 140 5.81 -1.74 -18.31
C PHE A 140 7.15 -2.18 -18.94
N PHE A 141 7.94 -1.24 -19.48
CA PHE A 141 9.24 -1.53 -20.07
C PHE A 141 10.24 -2.17 -19.10
N LEU A 142 10.23 -1.78 -17.82
CA LEU A 142 11.14 -2.33 -16.81
C LEU A 142 10.77 -3.75 -16.39
N LEU A 143 9.51 -4.17 -16.55
CA LEU A 143 9.06 -5.53 -16.22
C LEU A 143 9.54 -6.55 -17.27
N TYR A 144 9.61 -6.17 -18.54
CA TYR A 144 10.12 -7.02 -19.62
C TYR A 144 11.64 -7.19 -19.62
N ALA A 145 12.38 -6.23 -19.07
CA ALA A 145 13.85 -6.31 -19.00
C ALA A 145 14.38 -7.19 -17.84
N LEU A 146 13.49 -7.65 -16.96
CA LEU A 146 13.82 -8.47 -15.78
C LEU A 146 13.28 -9.92 -15.88
N GLN A 147 12.67 -10.28 -17.02
CA GLN A 147 12.31 -11.65 -17.39
C GLN A 147 13.43 -12.25 -18.26
#